data_AF-A0A2J8TS78-F1
#
_entry.id   AF-A0A2J8TS78-F1
#
_cell.length_a   1.000
_cell.length_b   1.000
_cell.length_c   1.000
_cell.angle_alpha   90.00
_cell.angle_beta   90.00
_cell.angle_gamma   90.00
#
_symmetry.space_group_name_H-M   'P 1'
#
loop_
_entity.id
_entity.type
_entity.pdbx_description
1 polymer ?
#
loop_
_entity_poly.entity_id
_entity_poly.type
_entity_poly.pdbx_seq_one_letter_code
_entity_poly.pdbx_strand_id
1 'polypeptide(L)'
;MSQLKNVEARILQCLQNKFLARYVSLPNQNKIWTVTVSPEQKDRTPLVMVHGFGGGVGLWILNMDSLSARRTLHTFDLLGFGRSSRPAFP
;
A
#
# COMPACT_ATOMS: atom_id res chain seq x y z
N MET A 1 -6.91 7.56 -15.12
CA MET A 1 -6.72 7.28 -13.67
C MET A 1 -7.79 6.36 -13.05
N SER A 2 -8.96 6.14 -13.67
CA SER A 2 -10.02 5.27 -13.12
C SER A 2 -9.69 3.77 -13.16
N GLN A 3 -9.06 3.28 -14.25
CA GLN A 3 -8.81 1.85 -14.43
C GLN A 3 -7.85 1.25 -13.38
N LEU A 4 -6.73 1.92 -13.09
CA LEU A 4 -5.78 1.44 -12.08
C LEU A 4 -6.42 1.33 -10.69
N LYS A 5 -7.18 2.37 -10.28
CA LYS A 5 -7.91 2.36 -9.01
C LYS A 5 -8.90 1.19 -8.94
N ASN A 6 -9.62 0.92 -10.03
CA ASN A 6 -10.60 -0.16 -10.07
C ASN A 6 -9.95 -1.54 -10.03
N VAL A 7 -8.86 -1.75 -10.76
CA VAL A 7 -8.11 -3.01 -10.74
C VAL A 7 -7.52 -3.25 -9.35
N GLU A 8 -6.90 -2.24 -8.75
CA GLU A 8 -6.35 -2.37 -7.40
C GLU A 8 -7.44 -2.66 -6.37
N ALA A 9 -8.60 -2.00 -6.45
CA ALA A 9 -9.72 -2.29 -5.56
C ALA A 9 -10.16 -3.76 -5.66
N ARG A 10 -10.16 -4.36 -6.87
CA ARG A 10 -10.44 -5.79 -7.06
C ARG A 10 -9.35 -6.68 -6.49
N ILE A 11 -8.08 -6.30 -6.62
CA ILE A 11 -6.96 -7.06 -6.04
C ILE A 11 -7.05 -7.05 -4.50
N LEU A 12 -7.33 -5.88 -3.90
CA LEU A 12 -7.43 -5.74 -2.45
C LEU A 12 -8.62 -6.51 -1.84
N GLN A 13 -9.63 -6.87 -2.63
CA GLN A 13 -10.73 -7.75 -2.17
C GLN A 13 -10.25 -9.16 -1.80
N CYS A 14 -9.04 -9.57 -2.20
CA CYS A 14 -8.47 -10.84 -1.77
C CYS A 14 -8.10 -10.87 -0.28
N LEU A 15 -7.88 -9.71 0.35
CA LEU A 15 -7.52 -9.61 1.77
C LEU A 15 -8.69 -10.02 2.66
N GLN A 16 -8.40 -10.92 3.60
CA GLN A 16 -9.34 -11.31 4.65
C GLN A 16 -9.18 -10.43 5.90
N ASN A 17 -7.96 -9.94 6.16
CA ASN A 17 -7.71 -9.05 7.29
C ASN A 17 -8.24 -7.63 7.01
N LYS A 18 -8.64 -6.92 8.08
CA LYS A 18 -9.05 -5.52 7.98
C LYS A 18 -7.93 -4.69 7.39
N PHE A 19 -8.26 -3.82 6.45
CA PHE A 19 -7.27 -2.91 5.88
C PHE A 19 -7.84 -1.49 5.70
N LEU A 20 -6.93 -0.52 5.66
CA LEU A 20 -7.19 0.88 5.37
C LEU A 20 -6.29 1.30 4.21
N ALA A 21 -6.89 1.82 3.15
CA ALA A 21 -6.17 2.36 2.01
C ALA A 21 -6.40 3.87 1.90
N ARG A 22 -5.32 4.66 1.87
CA ARG A 22 -5.41 6.12 1.86
C ARG A 22 -4.19 6.79 1.23
N TYR A 23 -4.38 8.04 0.83
CA TYR A 23 -3.28 8.92 0.46
C TYR A 23 -2.67 9.57 1.70
N VAL A 24 -1.35 9.66 1.73
CA VAL A 24 -0.57 10.51 2.64
C VAL A 24 0.03 11.65 1.83
N SER A 25 -0.29 12.89 2.20
CA SER A 25 0.25 14.09 1.54
C SER A 25 1.66 14.39 2.06
N LEU A 26 2.58 14.66 1.14
CA LEU A 26 3.93 15.11 1.42
C LEU A 26 4.00 16.65 1.43
N PRO A 27 5.04 17.27 2.04
CA PRO A 27 5.19 18.73 2.08
C PRO A 27 5.21 19.41 0.69
N ASN A 28 5.67 18.70 -0.34
CA ASN A 28 5.72 19.17 -1.73
C ASN A 28 4.43 18.87 -2.53
N GLN A 29 3.30 18.67 -1.85
CA GLN A 29 1.97 18.37 -2.42
C GLN A 29 1.84 17.02 -3.16
N ASN A 30 2.94 16.27 -3.33
CA ASN A 30 2.87 14.91 -3.81
C ASN A 30 2.13 14.02 -2.81
N LYS A 31 1.52 12.94 -3.30
CA LYS A 31 0.74 11.99 -2.50
C LYS A 31 1.34 10.60 -2.63
N ILE A 32 1.52 9.95 -1.49
CA ILE A 32 1.86 8.53 -1.41
C ILE A 32 0.60 7.73 -1.20
N TRP A 33 0.35 6.74 -2.05
CA TRP A 33 -0.71 5.77 -1.83
C TRP A 33 -0.24 4.70 -0.85
N THR A 34 -1.02 4.49 0.21
CA THR A 34 -0.67 3.57 1.31
C THR A 34 -1.80 2.59 1.57
N VAL A 35 -1.45 1.37 1.93
CA VAL A 35 -2.36 0.35 2.45
C VAL A 35 -1.80 -0.13 3.79
N THR A 36 -2.64 -0.14 4.81
CA THR A 36 -2.33 -0.69 6.15
C THR A 36 -3.24 -1.86 6.41
N VAL A 37 -2.69 -3.03 6.71
CA VAL A 37 -3.42 -4.26 7.03
C VAL A 37 -3.27 -4.56 8.52
N SER A 38 -4.36 -5.01 9.15
CA SER A 38 -4.49 -5.24 10.58
C SER A 38 -4.11 -4.01 11.44
N PRO A 39 -4.64 -2.80 11.15
CA PRO A 39 -4.28 -1.56 11.86
C PRO A 39 -4.60 -1.57 13.37
N GLU A 40 -5.45 -2.50 13.81
CA GLU A 40 -5.75 -2.73 15.21
C GLU A 40 -4.60 -3.39 15.99
N GLN A 41 -3.65 -4.04 15.31
CA GLN A 41 -2.57 -4.80 15.95
C GLN A 41 -1.35 -3.93 16.28
N LYS A 42 -1.32 -3.38 17.50
CA LYS A 42 -0.29 -2.41 17.94
C LYS A 42 0.79 -2.99 18.85
N ASP A 43 0.64 -4.23 19.30
CA ASP A 43 1.48 -4.82 20.35
C ASP A 43 2.80 -5.42 19.83
N ARG A 44 3.05 -5.34 18.52
CA ARG A 44 4.27 -5.85 17.88
C ARG A 44 4.84 -4.85 16.90
N THR A 45 6.15 -4.93 16.68
CA THR A 45 6.86 -4.14 15.66
C THR A 45 6.16 -4.26 14.30
N PRO A 46 5.66 -3.14 13.74
CA PRO A 46 5.02 -3.14 12.43
C PRO A 46 5.96 -3.64 11.34
N LEU A 47 5.40 -4.27 10.31
CA LEU A 47 6.14 -4.62 9.11
C LEU A 47 5.90 -3.56 8.03
N VAL A 48 6.95 -3.09 7.39
CA VAL A 48 6.85 -2.20 6.22
C VAL A 48 7.34 -2.95 4.98
N MET A 49 6.50 -3.04 3.96
CA MET A 49 6.83 -3.64 2.68
C MET A 49 7.01 -2.54 1.64
N VAL A 50 8.16 -2.55 0.95
CA VAL A 50 8.52 -1.58 -0.08
C VAL A 50 8.77 -2.36 -1.37
N HIS A 51 8.05 -2.01 -2.44
CA HIS A 51 8.26 -2.64 -3.74
C HIS A 51 9.44 -2.01 -4.48
N GLY A 52 9.97 -2.71 -5.49
CA GLY A 52 11.02 -2.22 -6.38
C GLY A 52 10.51 -1.69 -7.72
N PHE A 53 11.41 -1.59 -8.70
CA PHE A 53 11.10 -1.15 -10.06
C PHE A 53 9.98 -1.98 -10.70
N GLY A 54 9.03 -1.29 -11.36
CA GLY A 54 7.87 -1.91 -12.01
C GLY A 54 6.81 -2.48 -11.05
N GLY A 55 7.02 -2.36 -9.73
CA GLY A 55 6.12 -2.87 -8.72
C GLY A 55 5.03 -1.88 -8.28
N GLY A 56 4.16 -2.39 -7.41
CA GLY A 56 3.17 -1.63 -6.66
C GLY A 56 2.68 -2.45 -5.46
N VAL A 57 1.84 -1.88 -4.61
CA VAL A 57 1.35 -2.54 -3.38
C VAL A 57 0.74 -3.91 -3.63
N GLY A 58 0.04 -4.10 -4.76
CA GLY A 58 -0.63 -5.35 -5.12
C GLY A 58 0.31 -6.54 -5.35
N LEU A 59 1.62 -6.32 -5.52
CA LEU A 59 2.61 -7.38 -5.70
C LEU A 59 2.61 -8.39 -4.54
N TRP A 60 2.26 -7.93 -3.35
CA TRP A 60 2.32 -8.70 -2.11
C TRP A 60 0.97 -9.28 -1.67
N ILE A 61 -0.07 -9.17 -2.49
CA ILE A 61 -1.46 -9.44 -2.06
C ILE A 61 -1.63 -10.81 -1.38
N LEU A 62 -0.95 -11.84 -1.89
CA LEU A 62 -1.02 -13.21 -1.36
C LEU A 62 -0.18 -13.41 -0.07
N ASN A 63 0.68 -12.47 0.28
CA ASN A 63 1.53 -12.51 1.47
C ASN A 63 0.97 -11.67 2.62
N MET A 64 0.16 -10.65 2.33
CA MET A 64 -0.24 -9.64 3.31
C MET A 64 -0.98 -10.23 4.51
N ASP A 65 -1.97 -11.10 4.30
CA ASP A 65 -2.76 -11.66 5.40
C ASP A 65 -1.92 -12.51 6.37
N SER A 66 -1.02 -13.34 5.84
CA SER A 66 -0.15 -14.19 6.67
C SER A 66 0.90 -13.36 7.42
N LEU A 67 1.47 -12.36 6.77
CA LEU A 67 2.46 -11.47 7.39
C LEU A 67 1.84 -10.49 8.41
N SER A 68 0.57 -10.11 8.25
CA SER A 68 -0.13 -9.22 9.18
C SER A 68 -0.89 -9.94 10.29
N ALA A 69 -0.85 -11.28 10.34
CA ALA A 69 -1.60 -12.08 11.31
C ALA A 69 -1.35 -11.69 12.79
N ARG A 70 -0.16 -11.16 13.10
CA ARG A 70 0.27 -10.80 14.47
C ARG A 70 0.86 -9.39 14.60
N ARG A 71 0.77 -8.56 13.56
CA ARG A 71 1.33 -7.20 13.55
C ARG A 71 0.65 -6.34 12.51
N THR A 72 0.62 -5.02 12.74
CA THR A 72 0.26 -4.08 11.66
C THR A 72 1.27 -4.21 10.51
N LEU A 73 0.76 -4.26 9.28
CA LEU A 73 1.55 -4.27 8.05
C LEU A 73 1.25 -3.00 7.25
N HIS A 74 2.29 -2.27 6.86
CA HIS A 74 2.19 -1.12 5.96
C HIS A 74 2.84 -1.45 4.62
N THR A 75 2.19 -1.07 3.54
CA THR A 75 2.76 -1.08 2.19
C THR A 75 2.36 0.21 1.49
N PHE A 76 3.19 0.67 0.56
CA PHE A 76 2.93 1.89 -0.18
C PHE A 76 3.53 1.84 -1.57
N ASP A 77 2.93 2.61 -2.48
CA ASP A 77 3.51 2.81 -3.81
C ASP A 77 4.59 3.90 -3.73
N LEU A 78 5.78 3.62 -4.26
CA LEU A 78 6.83 4.62 -4.43
C LEU A 78 6.35 5.77 -5.35
N LEU A 79 6.91 6.98 -5.17
CA LEU A 79 6.70 8.06 -6.15
C LEU A 79 7.14 7.58 -7.54
N GLY A 80 6.34 7.91 -8.55
CA GLY A 80 6.52 7.39 -9.91
C GLY A 80 5.71 6.12 -10.21
N PHE A 81 5.25 5.39 -9.18
CA PHE A 81 4.65 4.06 -9.32
C PHE A 81 3.21 4.01 -8.83
N GLY A 82 2.51 2.96 -9.30
CA GLY A 82 1.13 2.65 -8.90
C GLY A 82 0.24 3.89 -8.85
N ARG A 83 -0.40 4.10 -7.71
CA ARG A 83 -1.34 5.18 -7.45
C ARG A 83 -0.72 6.40 -6.79
N SER A 84 0.56 6.35 -6.42
CA SER A 84 1.31 7.51 -5.92
C SER A 84 1.51 8.56 -7.02
N SER A 85 1.81 9.79 -6.58
CA SER A 85 2.16 10.89 -7.48
C SER A 85 3.36 10.53 -8.37
N ARG A 86 3.37 11.11 -9.57
CA ARG A 86 4.47 11.01 -10.54
C ARG A 86 5.09 12.41 -10.69
N PRO A 87 5.97 12.83 -9.76
CA PRO A 87 6.68 14.09 -9.92
C PRO A 87 7.56 14.04 -11.17
N ALA A 88 7.82 15.20 -11.76
CA ALA A 88 8.85 15.29 -12.79
C ALA A 88 10.19 14.87 -12.19
N PHE A 89 10.94 14.05 -12.92
CA PHE A 89 12.34 13.82 -12.60
C PHE A 89 13.11 15.12 -12.89
N PRO A 90 14.08 15.49 -12.04
CA PRO A 90 14.98 16.60 -12.34
C PRO A 90 15.80 16.34 -13.61
#